data_AF-A0A1E3B9F1-F1
#
_entry.id   AF-A0A1E3B9F1-F1
#
_cell.length_a   1.000
_cell.length_b   1.000
_cell.length_c   1.000
_cell.angle_alpha   90.00
_cell.angle_beta   90.00
_cell.angle_gamma   90.00
#
_symmetry.space_group_name_H-M   'P 1'
#
loop_
_entity.id
_entity.type
_entity.pdbx_description
1 polymer ?
#
loop_
_entity_poly.entity_id
_entity_poly.type
_entity_poly.pdbx_seq_one_letter_code
_entity_poly.pdbx_strand_id
1 'polypeptide(L)'
;MSPGYVPGAGHHQAEMFWRNVSTAVGCDGGHLDCMRGVGFEKLSSAASDVEGKYDYQLQPRVDGDFVGDTYEAQLYHNRFNFTGPPVITHEKHENNSQAWPGVSTTDDVVGRLLELYPESDYSSPGLRFADMKQSFDMTAHDYALTRALGNQTWNGMSYYWYSTYSLSGNGTTSGFGSSTPIDTSVARKMQKYLLSFVHTGNPNTMWPNDKIYWPKYGSNATQIVFNSTIQLEKDDLANAKSEYWNEALWY
;
A
#
# COMPACT_ATOMS: atom_id res chain seq x y z
N MET A 1 -7.98 -2.82 0.18
CA MET A 1 -7.73 -2.07 1.42
C MET A 1 -6.24 -1.81 1.44
N SER A 2 -5.88 -0.54 1.34
CA SER A 2 -4.54 0.03 1.46
C SER A 2 -3.49 -0.79 0.70
N PRO A 3 -3.42 -0.69 -0.64
CA PRO A 3 -2.45 -1.47 -1.40
C PRO A 3 -1.06 -1.15 -0.86
N GLY A 4 -0.43 -2.11 -0.22
CA GLY A 4 0.95 -1.99 0.23
C GLY A 4 1.86 -2.32 -0.94
N TYR A 5 2.35 -1.30 -1.63
CA TYR A 5 3.39 -1.44 -2.65
C TYR A 5 4.62 -0.69 -2.19
N VAL A 6 5.37 -1.27 -1.25
CA VAL A 6 6.69 -0.71 -0.97
C VAL A 6 7.56 -1.08 -2.16
N PRO A 7 8.18 -0.13 -2.88
CA PRO A 7 8.97 -0.46 -4.05
C PRO A 7 10.02 -1.50 -3.67
N GLY A 8 9.99 -2.60 -4.42
CA GLY A 8 11.00 -3.63 -4.42
C GLY A 8 12.40 -3.08 -4.51
N ALA A 9 13.26 -3.54 -3.60
CA ALA A 9 14.68 -3.53 -3.84
C ALA A 9 14.95 -4.18 -5.21
N GLY A 10 15.51 -3.46 -6.19
CA GLY A 10 15.67 -3.98 -7.55
C GLY A 10 16.47 -5.28 -7.60
N HIS A 11 16.48 -5.99 -8.74
CA HIS A 11 17.20 -7.28 -8.88
C HIS A 11 18.63 -7.26 -8.33
N HIS A 12 19.35 -6.16 -8.55
CA HIS A 12 20.68 -5.94 -8.00
C HIS A 12 20.71 -5.97 -6.46
N GLN A 13 19.79 -5.29 -5.80
CA GLN A 13 19.74 -5.26 -4.34
C GLN A 13 19.35 -6.63 -3.77
N ALA A 14 18.45 -7.37 -4.43
CA ALA A 14 18.12 -8.74 -4.05
C ALA A 14 19.32 -9.70 -4.20
N GLU A 15 20.09 -9.55 -5.27
CA GLU A 15 21.35 -10.30 -5.46
C GLU A 15 22.36 -9.95 -4.37
N MET A 16 22.50 -8.67 -4.01
CA MET A 16 23.38 -8.25 -2.92
C MET A 16 22.97 -8.85 -1.57
N PHE A 17 21.66 -8.90 -1.28
CA PHE A 17 21.15 -9.59 -0.09
C PHE A 17 21.53 -11.08 -0.12
N TRP A 18 21.25 -11.77 -1.23
CA TRP A 18 21.56 -13.19 -1.39
C TRP A 18 23.06 -13.48 -1.21
N ARG A 19 23.93 -12.67 -1.82
CA ARG A 19 25.39 -12.78 -1.70
C ARG A 19 25.84 -12.59 -0.25
N ASN A 20 25.37 -11.55 0.42
CA ASN A 20 25.73 -11.25 1.80
C ASN A 20 25.33 -12.39 2.76
N VAL A 21 24.11 -12.90 2.64
CA VAL A 21 23.65 -14.05 3.44
C VAL A 21 24.48 -15.28 3.14
N SER A 22 24.73 -15.57 1.86
CA SER A 22 25.48 -16.75 1.45
C SER A 22 26.92 -16.76 1.97
N THR A 23 27.61 -15.61 1.94
CA THR A 23 28.95 -15.45 2.51
C THR A 23 28.92 -15.59 4.04
N ALA A 24 27.92 -15.02 4.72
CA ALA A 24 27.79 -15.12 6.18
C ALA A 24 27.63 -16.57 6.66
N VAL A 25 27.04 -17.45 5.86
CA VAL A 25 26.88 -18.88 6.21
C VAL A 25 28.01 -19.78 5.69
N GLY A 26 29.00 -19.23 4.99
CA GLY A 26 30.13 -19.98 4.42
C GLY A 26 29.84 -20.64 3.07
N CYS A 27 28.81 -20.18 2.36
CA CYS A 27 28.42 -20.61 1.02
C CYS A 27 28.74 -19.52 0.00
N ASP A 28 30.01 -19.11 -0.08
CA ASP A 28 30.45 -18.08 -1.01
C ASP A 28 30.00 -18.39 -2.44
N GLY A 29 29.54 -17.37 -3.14
CA GLY A 29 29.00 -17.55 -4.48
C GLY A 29 27.50 -17.87 -4.51
N GLY A 30 26.83 -18.09 -3.37
CA GLY A 30 25.38 -18.25 -3.33
C GLY A 30 24.87 -19.54 -3.98
N HIS A 31 25.72 -20.57 -4.05
CA HIS A 31 25.35 -21.85 -4.68
C HIS A 31 24.20 -22.52 -3.93
N LEU A 32 23.10 -22.79 -4.64
CA LEU A 32 21.88 -23.34 -4.05
C LEU A 32 22.10 -24.67 -3.32
N ASP A 33 22.99 -25.53 -3.81
CA ASP A 33 23.28 -26.81 -3.18
C ASP A 33 23.95 -26.64 -1.80
N CYS A 34 24.86 -25.66 -1.67
CA CYS A 34 25.44 -25.30 -0.38
C CYS A 34 24.38 -24.70 0.54
N MET A 35 23.63 -23.72 0.02
CA MET A 35 22.62 -22.98 0.80
C MET A 35 21.51 -23.90 1.33
N ARG A 36 21.07 -24.90 0.56
CA ARG A 36 20.08 -25.90 0.98
C ARG A 36 20.60 -26.84 2.08
N GLY A 37 21.92 -26.96 2.22
CA GLY A 37 22.55 -27.73 3.30
C GLY A 37 22.73 -26.96 4.62
N VAL A 38 22.47 -25.65 4.63
CA VAL A 38 22.60 -24.82 5.84
C VAL A 38 21.41 -25.05 6.78
N GLY A 39 21.69 -25.26 8.06
CA GLY A 39 20.65 -25.41 9.08
C GLY A 39 19.77 -24.15 9.21
N PHE A 40 18.48 -24.35 9.43
CA PHE A 40 17.47 -23.28 9.48
C PHE A 40 17.84 -22.14 10.43
N GLU A 41 18.30 -22.43 11.65
CA GLU A 41 18.68 -21.41 12.64
C GLU A 41 19.82 -20.53 12.13
N LYS A 42 20.88 -21.16 11.58
CA LYS A 42 22.03 -20.44 11.03
C LYS A 42 21.64 -19.55 9.84
N LEU A 43 20.80 -20.08 8.95
CA LEU A 43 20.33 -19.32 7.78
C LEU A 43 19.42 -18.16 8.18
N SER A 44 18.51 -18.39 9.14
CA SER A 44 17.58 -17.37 9.63
C SER A 44 18.30 -16.24 10.37
N SER A 45 19.25 -16.56 11.24
CA SER A 45 20.08 -15.55 11.92
C SER A 45 20.90 -14.72 10.93
N ALA A 46 21.57 -15.37 9.96
CA ALA A 46 22.32 -14.64 8.94
C ALA A 46 21.43 -13.73 8.09
N ALA A 47 20.22 -14.18 7.74
CA ALA A 47 19.24 -13.38 7.00
C ALA A 47 18.79 -12.15 7.81
N SER A 48 18.42 -12.31 9.08
CA SER A 48 18.05 -11.21 9.98
C SER A 48 19.20 -10.22 10.20
N ASP A 49 20.42 -10.71 10.37
CA ASP A 49 21.59 -9.84 10.57
C ASP A 49 21.87 -8.99 9.33
N VAL A 50 21.77 -9.58 8.13
CA VAL A 50 21.94 -8.86 6.85
C VAL A 50 20.79 -7.88 6.62
N GLU A 51 19.55 -8.28 6.89
CA GLU A 51 18.38 -7.42 6.81
C GLU A 51 18.54 -6.17 7.69
N GLY A 52 18.80 -6.35 8.99
CA GLY A 52 18.97 -5.23 9.92
C GLY A 52 20.20 -4.36 9.62
N LYS A 53 21.28 -4.94 9.08
CA LYS A 53 22.51 -4.18 8.75
C LYS A 53 22.34 -3.26 7.53
N TYR A 54 21.59 -3.71 6.53
CA TYR A 54 21.45 -3.02 5.24
C TYR A 54 20.06 -2.47 5.00
N ASP A 55 19.16 -2.56 5.98
CA ASP A 55 17.75 -2.17 5.88
C ASP A 55 17.07 -2.83 4.66
N TYR A 56 17.38 -4.12 4.44
CA TYR A 56 16.92 -4.83 3.26
C TYR A 56 15.51 -5.37 3.47
N GLN A 57 14.59 -5.05 2.55
CA GLN A 57 13.22 -5.55 2.63
C GLN A 57 13.00 -6.75 1.70
N LEU A 58 12.61 -7.90 2.26
CA LEU A 58 12.11 -9.05 1.51
C LEU A 58 10.67 -8.78 1.04
N GLN A 59 10.44 -8.83 -0.28
CA GLN A 59 9.14 -8.57 -0.88
C GLN A 59 9.05 -9.26 -2.27
N PRO A 60 7.85 -9.39 -2.85
CA PRO A 60 7.68 -9.83 -4.24
C PRO A 60 8.52 -9.00 -5.22
N ARG A 61 9.00 -9.63 -6.29
CA ARG A 61 9.84 -9.00 -7.32
C ARG A 61 9.34 -9.40 -8.70
N VAL A 62 9.58 -8.54 -9.68
CA VAL A 62 9.47 -8.90 -11.10
C VAL A 62 10.35 -10.13 -11.32
N ASP A 63 9.78 -11.22 -11.80
CA ASP A 63 10.49 -12.45 -12.13
C ASP A 63 10.40 -12.79 -13.63
N GLY A 64 9.62 -12.00 -14.39
CA GLY A 64 9.38 -12.21 -15.81
C GLY A 64 8.38 -13.34 -16.10
N ASP A 65 7.78 -13.94 -15.08
CA ASP A 65 6.79 -15.01 -15.17
C ASP A 65 5.53 -14.63 -14.38
N PHE A 66 5.45 -14.97 -13.09
CA PHE A 66 4.30 -14.69 -12.26
C PHE A 66 4.11 -13.18 -12.03
N VAL A 67 5.20 -12.46 -11.79
CA VAL A 67 5.24 -11.00 -11.77
C VAL A 67 6.03 -10.54 -12.99
N GLY A 68 5.34 -10.36 -14.11
CA GLY A 68 6.02 -10.08 -15.38
C GLY A 68 6.62 -8.69 -15.52
N ASP A 69 6.21 -7.71 -14.68
CA ASP A 69 6.61 -6.30 -14.75
C ASP A 69 6.13 -5.56 -13.49
N THR A 70 6.40 -4.25 -13.41
CA THR A 70 5.92 -3.36 -12.34
C THR A 70 4.40 -3.34 -12.26
N TYR A 71 3.87 -3.01 -11.08
CA TYR A 71 2.44 -2.99 -10.83
C TYR A 71 1.71 -2.04 -11.81
N GLU A 72 2.25 -0.84 -11.98
CA GLU A 72 1.72 0.19 -12.88
C GLU A 72 1.70 -0.31 -14.32
N ALA A 73 2.84 -0.86 -14.80
CA ALA A 73 2.94 -1.36 -16.17
C ALA A 73 1.92 -2.46 -16.44
N GLN A 74 1.78 -3.42 -15.53
CA GLN A 74 0.78 -4.48 -15.65
C GLN A 74 -0.65 -3.93 -15.71
N LEU A 75 -0.98 -2.94 -14.87
CA LEU A 75 -2.28 -2.28 -14.90
C LEU A 75 -2.54 -1.52 -16.20
N TYR A 76 -1.60 -0.70 -16.66
CA TYR A 76 -1.76 0.07 -17.90
C TYR A 76 -1.84 -0.81 -19.15
N HIS A 77 -1.22 -1.99 -19.12
CA HIS A 77 -1.33 -2.99 -20.18
C HIS A 77 -2.54 -3.93 -20.04
N ASN A 78 -3.44 -3.70 -19.08
CA ASN A 78 -4.60 -4.56 -18.78
C ASN A 78 -4.22 -6.02 -18.52
N ARG A 79 -3.06 -6.27 -17.90
CA ARG A 79 -2.55 -7.59 -17.57
C ARG A 79 -2.93 -7.97 -16.14
N PHE A 80 -4.21 -8.13 -15.92
CA PHE A 80 -4.77 -8.55 -14.64
C PHE A 80 -5.95 -9.49 -14.83
N ASN A 81 -6.22 -10.32 -13.83
CA ASN A 81 -7.28 -11.33 -13.90
C ASN A 81 -8.33 -11.13 -12.79
N PHE A 82 -9.01 -9.98 -12.81
CA PHE A 82 -10.20 -9.73 -12.00
C PHE A 82 -11.40 -9.40 -12.88
N THR A 83 -12.54 -9.98 -12.54
CA THR A 83 -13.82 -9.72 -13.22
C THR A 83 -14.70 -8.86 -12.33
N GLY A 84 -15.18 -7.75 -12.89
CA GLY A 84 -16.09 -6.84 -12.21
C GLY A 84 -15.40 -5.79 -11.34
N PRO A 85 -16.17 -4.81 -10.87
CA PRO A 85 -15.65 -3.69 -10.09
C PRO A 85 -15.19 -4.10 -8.68
N PRO A 86 -13.93 -3.83 -8.29
CA PRO A 86 -13.47 -4.05 -6.93
C PRO A 86 -13.90 -2.92 -5.98
N VAL A 87 -13.85 -3.22 -4.68
CA VAL A 87 -13.84 -2.21 -3.60
C VAL A 87 -12.40 -1.95 -3.21
N ILE A 88 -11.97 -0.70 -3.30
CA ILE A 88 -10.61 -0.26 -2.94
C ILE A 88 -10.70 0.89 -1.94
N THR A 89 -9.73 0.96 -1.05
CA THR A 89 -9.72 2.00 -0.03
C THR A 89 -8.32 2.29 0.44
N HIS A 90 -8.07 3.48 0.95
CA HIS A 90 -6.84 3.85 1.67
C HIS A 90 -7.16 4.54 3.00
N GLU A 91 -6.18 4.63 3.88
CA GLU A 91 -6.22 5.51 5.05
C GLU A 91 -5.74 6.91 4.68
N LYS A 92 -6.28 7.93 5.36
CA LYS A 92 -5.89 9.33 5.12
C LYS A 92 -4.39 9.57 5.34
N HIS A 93 -3.82 8.82 6.28
CA HIS A 93 -2.45 8.97 6.78
C HIS A 93 -1.77 7.61 6.94
N GLU A 94 -1.49 6.93 5.83
CA GLU A 94 -0.87 5.60 5.83
C GLU A 94 0.54 5.59 6.44
N ASN A 95 1.30 6.68 6.29
CA ASN A 95 2.70 6.73 6.73
C ASN A 95 3.06 7.92 7.63
N ASN A 96 2.24 8.20 8.66
CA ASN A 96 2.45 9.33 9.57
C ASN A 96 3.10 8.95 10.92
N SER A 97 3.59 7.72 11.07
CA SER A 97 4.21 7.22 12.32
C SER A 97 5.74 7.14 12.26
N GLN A 98 6.35 7.35 11.09
CA GLN A 98 7.79 7.26 10.89
C GLN A 98 8.43 8.66 10.81
N ALA A 99 9.36 8.95 11.72
CA ALA A 99 10.19 10.15 11.64
C ALA A 99 11.30 9.94 10.61
N TRP A 100 11.44 10.87 9.66
CA TRP A 100 12.42 10.77 8.58
C TRP A 100 13.49 11.87 8.67
N PRO A 101 14.77 11.55 8.42
CA PRO A 101 15.88 12.50 8.50
C PRO A 101 15.97 13.47 7.31
N GLY A 102 15.06 13.37 6.33
CA GLY A 102 14.98 14.25 5.15
C GLY A 102 15.49 13.61 3.86
N VAL A 103 15.22 14.27 2.72
CA VAL A 103 15.70 13.89 1.38
C VAL A 103 16.89 14.78 1.03
N SER A 104 18.01 14.18 0.64
CA SER A 104 19.29 14.86 0.38
C SER A 104 19.80 14.51 -1.03
N THR A 105 19.07 14.85 -2.09
CA THR A 105 19.61 14.75 -3.46
C THR A 105 19.08 15.84 -4.39
N THR A 106 19.84 16.12 -5.45
CA THR A 106 19.71 17.23 -6.40
C THR A 106 19.18 16.80 -7.78
N ASP A 107 18.48 15.66 -7.87
CA ASP A 107 18.04 15.10 -9.15
C ASP A 107 16.74 15.76 -9.65
N ASP A 108 16.54 15.82 -10.98
CA ASP A 108 15.37 16.44 -11.63
C ASP A 108 14.02 15.89 -11.12
N VAL A 109 14.02 14.62 -10.70
CA VAL A 109 12.88 13.94 -10.06
C VAL A 109 12.47 14.63 -8.74
N VAL A 110 13.46 15.09 -7.96
CA VAL A 110 13.23 15.81 -6.70
C VAL A 110 12.59 17.16 -6.99
N GLY A 111 13.00 17.87 -8.05
CA GLY A 111 12.40 19.15 -8.44
C GLY A 111 10.90 19.04 -8.66
N ARG A 112 10.45 18.05 -9.46
CA ARG A 112 9.03 17.84 -9.72
C ARG A 112 8.25 17.41 -8.48
N LEU A 113 8.83 16.56 -7.63
CA LEU A 113 8.24 16.19 -6.34
C LEU A 113 8.07 17.41 -5.41
N LEU A 114 9.07 18.29 -5.34
CA LEU A 114 9.00 19.48 -4.51
C LEU A 114 7.93 20.47 -5.00
N GLU A 115 7.70 20.55 -6.31
CA GLU A 115 6.58 21.32 -6.91
C GLU A 115 5.21 20.72 -6.58
N LEU A 116 5.06 19.40 -6.70
CA LEU A 116 3.80 18.68 -6.45
C LEU A 116 3.41 18.68 -4.97
N TYR A 117 4.39 18.80 -4.07
CA TYR A 117 4.21 18.85 -2.63
C TYR A 117 4.88 20.11 -2.09
N PRO A 118 4.33 21.32 -2.28
CA PRO A 118 5.00 22.56 -1.87
C PRO A 118 5.06 22.69 -0.35
N GLU A 119 6.13 23.27 0.19
CA GLU A 119 6.34 23.42 1.65
C GLU A 119 5.20 24.18 2.34
N SER A 120 4.59 25.13 1.65
CA SER A 120 3.47 25.93 2.14
C SER A 120 2.25 25.11 2.57
N ASP A 121 2.10 23.91 2.03
CA ASP A 121 0.93 23.05 2.29
C ASP A 121 1.09 22.23 3.58
N TYR A 122 2.26 22.26 4.23
CA TYR A 122 2.60 21.41 5.37
C TYR A 122 3.12 22.23 6.55
N SER A 123 2.70 21.85 7.75
CA SER A 123 3.20 22.47 8.99
C SER A 123 4.61 22.02 9.37
N SER A 124 5.13 20.95 8.77
CA SER A 124 6.52 20.52 8.94
C SER A 124 7.05 19.73 7.73
N PRO A 125 8.37 19.71 7.51
CA PRO A 125 9.00 18.86 6.50
C PRO A 125 8.71 17.37 6.69
N GLY A 126 8.53 16.90 7.92
CA GLY A 126 8.21 15.51 8.22
C GLY A 126 6.85 15.09 7.66
N LEU A 127 5.81 15.93 7.82
CA LEU A 127 4.48 15.66 7.26
C LEU A 127 4.47 15.71 5.74
N ARG A 128 5.26 16.62 5.15
CA ARG A 128 5.46 16.70 3.71
C ARG A 128 6.05 15.40 3.17
N PHE A 129 7.12 14.91 3.80
CA PHE A 129 7.76 13.66 3.41
C PHE A 129 6.84 12.45 3.63
N ALA A 130 6.10 12.41 4.74
CA ALA A 130 5.10 11.37 4.99
C ALA A 130 4.05 11.29 3.86
N ASP A 131 3.57 12.45 3.36
CA ASP A 131 2.64 12.51 2.23
C ASP A 131 3.26 12.02 0.92
N MET A 132 4.52 12.40 0.63
CA MET A 132 5.26 11.87 -0.52
C MET A 132 5.40 10.35 -0.44
N LYS A 133 5.85 9.84 0.71
CA LYS A 133 6.14 8.42 0.92
C LYS A 133 4.87 7.57 0.87
N GLN A 134 3.80 7.97 1.54
CA GLN A 134 2.53 7.22 1.47
C GLN A 134 1.95 7.22 0.06
N SER A 135 2.12 8.32 -0.69
CA SER A 135 1.63 8.38 -2.07
C SER A 135 2.41 7.38 -2.93
N PHE A 136 3.73 7.36 -2.77
CA PHE A 136 4.63 6.48 -3.51
C PHE A 136 4.49 5.00 -3.15
N ASP A 137 4.27 4.67 -1.88
CA ASP A 137 4.23 3.28 -1.44
C ASP A 137 2.82 2.66 -1.52
N MET A 138 1.78 3.49 -1.44
CA MET A 138 0.45 2.99 -1.12
C MET A 138 -0.65 3.70 -1.87
N THR A 139 -0.95 4.94 -1.48
CA THR A 139 -2.26 5.52 -1.80
C THR A 139 -2.41 5.84 -3.29
N ALA A 140 -1.35 6.27 -4.00
CA ALA A 140 -1.46 6.59 -5.42
C ALA A 140 -1.82 5.38 -6.29
N HIS A 141 -1.46 4.16 -5.86
CA HIS A 141 -1.72 2.93 -6.62
C HIS A 141 -3.21 2.59 -6.71
N ASP A 142 -4.03 2.98 -5.72
CA ASP A 142 -5.50 2.86 -5.79
C ASP A 142 -6.06 3.68 -6.96
N TYR A 143 -5.46 4.84 -7.24
CA TYR A 143 -5.81 5.64 -8.39
C TYR A 143 -5.41 4.95 -9.69
N ALA A 144 -4.20 4.39 -9.80
CA ALA A 144 -3.79 3.61 -10.99
C ALA A 144 -4.78 2.50 -11.31
N LEU A 145 -5.17 1.71 -10.30
CA LEU A 145 -6.14 0.62 -10.46
C LEU A 145 -7.50 1.13 -10.92
N THR A 146 -7.97 2.23 -10.32
CA THR A 146 -9.22 2.90 -10.73
C THR A 146 -9.18 3.28 -12.20
N ARG A 147 -8.07 3.86 -12.66
CA ARG A 147 -7.91 4.30 -14.06
C ARG A 147 -7.81 3.12 -15.02
N ALA A 148 -7.03 2.10 -14.68
CA ALA A 148 -6.88 0.88 -15.48
C ALA A 148 -8.23 0.16 -15.66
N LEU A 149 -9.08 0.20 -14.64
CA LEU A 149 -10.43 -0.36 -14.68
C LEU A 149 -11.50 0.55 -15.31
N GLY A 150 -11.11 1.66 -15.94
CA GLY A 150 -12.06 2.57 -16.57
C GLY A 150 -13.09 3.13 -15.58
N ASN A 151 -12.64 3.51 -14.38
CA ASN A 151 -13.45 4.04 -13.30
C ASN A 151 -14.53 3.07 -12.78
N GLN A 152 -14.38 1.77 -13.03
CA GLN A 152 -15.27 0.73 -12.49
C GLN A 152 -14.76 0.22 -11.15
N THR A 153 -14.73 1.10 -10.15
CA THR A 153 -14.32 0.77 -8.77
C THR A 153 -15.28 1.42 -7.77
N TRP A 154 -15.30 0.90 -6.55
CA TRP A 154 -15.85 1.61 -5.39
C TRP A 154 -14.69 2.06 -4.52
N ASN A 155 -14.39 3.37 -4.53
CA ASN A 155 -13.27 3.95 -3.79
C ASN A 155 -13.74 4.46 -2.44
N GLY A 156 -12.88 4.34 -1.43
CA GLY A 156 -13.15 4.92 -0.12
C GLY A 156 -11.89 5.33 0.61
N MET A 157 -12.02 6.31 1.50
CA MET A 157 -10.96 6.76 2.38
C MET A 157 -11.40 6.55 3.83
N SER A 158 -10.49 6.12 4.69
CA SER A 158 -10.72 5.98 6.12
C SER A 158 -9.85 6.94 6.93
N TYR A 159 -10.42 7.51 7.99
CA TYR A 159 -9.69 8.26 9.00
C TYR A 159 -9.20 7.37 10.15
N TYR A 160 -9.51 6.08 10.09
CA TYR A 160 -9.26 5.14 11.17
C TYR A 160 -8.30 4.06 10.70
N TRP A 161 -7.15 3.95 11.37
CA TRP A 161 -6.21 2.85 11.19
C TRP A 161 -6.86 1.51 11.61
N TYR A 162 -7.60 0.88 10.71
CA TYR A 162 -8.27 -0.40 10.96
C TYR A 162 -7.73 -1.47 10.02
N SER A 163 -7.03 -2.44 10.59
CA SER A 163 -7.01 -3.77 10.00
C SER A 163 -8.39 -4.40 10.22
N THR A 164 -9.11 -4.77 9.15
CA THR A 164 -10.38 -5.51 9.25
C THR A 164 -10.22 -6.91 9.89
N TYR A 165 -8.99 -7.31 10.22
CA TYR A 165 -8.62 -8.60 10.78
C TYR A 165 -8.92 -8.74 12.29
N SER A 166 -8.93 -7.65 13.08
CA SER A 166 -8.96 -7.72 14.55
C SER A 166 -10.34 -7.54 15.19
N LEU A 167 -11.42 -7.91 14.50
CA LEU A 167 -12.79 -7.78 15.01
C LEU A 167 -13.26 -8.94 15.91
N SER A 168 -12.39 -9.92 16.18
CA SER A 168 -12.62 -10.96 17.18
C SER A 168 -11.38 -11.18 18.05
N GLY A 169 -11.33 -10.49 19.19
CA GLY A 169 -10.27 -10.70 20.17
C GLY A 169 -10.43 -9.83 21.41
N ASN A 170 -11.20 -10.33 22.38
CA ASN A 170 -11.09 -9.85 23.74
C ASN A 170 -9.75 -10.37 24.28
N GLY A 171 -8.72 -9.52 24.31
CA GLY A 171 -7.45 -9.81 24.98
C GLY A 171 -6.25 -10.00 24.04
N THR A 172 -5.23 -9.17 24.29
CA THR A 172 -3.80 -9.51 24.16
C THR A 172 -3.36 -10.25 22.90
N THR A 173 -3.53 -9.64 21.73
CA THR A 173 -2.67 -9.97 20.59
C THR A 173 -1.83 -8.76 20.25
N SER A 174 -0.54 -8.88 20.54
CA SER A 174 0.52 -7.95 20.17
C SER A 174 0.62 -7.87 18.64
N GLY A 175 0.15 -6.77 18.07
CA GLY A 175 0.27 -6.50 16.63
C GLY A 175 -0.16 -5.07 16.31
N PHE A 176 0.82 -4.18 16.26
CA PHE A 176 0.80 -2.85 15.63
C PHE A 176 -0.40 -1.91 15.92
N GLY A 177 -0.32 -1.25 17.09
CA GLY A 177 -0.50 0.21 17.19
C GLY A 177 -1.90 0.80 17.11
N SER A 178 -2.56 0.91 18.27
CA SER A 178 -3.22 2.11 18.82
C SER A 178 -4.54 1.77 19.53
N SER A 179 -4.58 2.10 20.82
CA SER A 179 -5.70 1.91 21.76
C SER A 179 -6.79 2.99 21.62
N THR A 180 -7.04 3.51 20.41
CA THR A 180 -8.15 4.45 20.21
C THR A 180 -9.49 3.73 20.36
N PRO A 181 -10.47 4.33 21.06
CA PRO A 181 -11.82 3.77 21.13
C PRO A 181 -12.35 3.50 19.72
N ILE A 182 -12.70 2.25 19.46
CA ILE A 182 -13.33 1.86 18.19
C ILE A 182 -14.71 2.50 18.16
N ASP A 183 -14.99 3.31 17.14
CA ASP A 183 -16.37 3.72 16.87
C ASP A 183 -17.13 2.49 16.35
N THR A 184 -17.78 1.78 17.28
CA THR A 184 -18.51 0.55 16.98
C THR A 184 -19.62 0.75 15.94
N SER A 185 -20.16 1.97 15.80
CA SER A 185 -21.17 2.29 14.81
C SER A 185 -20.56 2.31 13.41
N VAL A 186 -19.43 3.02 13.25
CA VAL A 186 -18.71 3.08 11.97
C VAL A 186 -18.17 1.71 11.59
N ALA A 187 -17.53 0.98 12.52
CA ALA A 187 -16.99 -0.35 12.28
C ALA A 187 -18.06 -1.34 11.79
N ARG A 188 -19.25 -1.35 12.40
CA ARG A 188 -20.38 -2.18 11.95
C ARG A 188 -20.84 -1.81 10.54
N LYS A 189 -20.84 -0.51 10.18
CA LYS A 189 -21.20 -0.07 8.82
C LYS A 189 -20.14 -0.50 7.80
N MET A 190 -18.85 -0.37 8.11
CA MET A 190 -17.76 -0.86 7.26
C MET A 190 -17.88 -2.37 7.00
N GLN A 191 -18.11 -3.16 8.05
CA GLN A 191 -18.36 -4.60 7.92
C GLN A 191 -19.56 -4.91 7.02
N LYS A 192 -20.67 -4.16 7.13
CA LYS A 192 -21.86 -4.35 6.29
C LYS A 192 -21.57 -4.07 4.81
N TYR A 193 -20.73 -3.09 4.47
CA TYR A 193 -20.31 -2.87 3.08
C TYR A 193 -19.49 -4.06 2.57
N LEU A 194 -18.49 -4.50 3.33
CA LEU A 194 -17.63 -5.62 2.93
C LEU A 194 -18.43 -6.92 2.78
N LEU A 195 -19.28 -7.26 3.75
CA LEU A 195 -20.14 -8.44 3.69
C LEU A 195 -21.12 -8.37 2.52
N SER A 196 -21.73 -7.20 2.26
CA SER A 196 -22.58 -7.02 1.09
C SER A 196 -21.82 -7.28 -0.21
N PHE A 197 -20.58 -6.77 -0.30
CA PHE A 197 -19.75 -6.97 -1.49
C PHE A 197 -19.34 -8.44 -1.65
N VAL A 198 -18.87 -9.11 -0.60
CA VAL A 198 -18.50 -10.53 -0.64
C VAL A 198 -19.69 -11.42 -1.03
N HIS A 199 -20.88 -11.14 -0.51
CA HIS A 199 -22.06 -11.95 -0.80
C HIS A 199 -22.70 -11.67 -2.16
N THR A 200 -22.56 -10.46 -2.70
CA THR A 200 -23.39 -10.01 -3.84
C THR A 200 -22.62 -9.36 -4.98
N GLY A 201 -21.31 -9.17 -4.84
CA GLY A 201 -20.49 -8.38 -5.77
C GLY A 201 -20.79 -6.88 -5.76
N ASN A 202 -21.61 -6.39 -4.82
CA ASN A 202 -21.99 -4.99 -4.73
C ASN A 202 -22.07 -4.54 -3.25
N PRO A 203 -21.35 -3.48 -2.86
CA PRO A 203 -21.31 -3.05 -1.47
C PRO A 203 -22.65 -2.49 -0.97
N ASN A 204 -23.67 -2.28 -1.81
CA ASN A 204 -24.93 -1.64 -1.44
C ASN A 204 -26.13 -2.58 -1.27
N THR A 205 -26.08 -3.82 -1.78
CA THR A 205 -27.23 -4.74 -1.86
C THR A 205 -27.84 -5.08 -0.51
N MET A 206 -27.02 -5.43 0.48
CA MET A 206 -27.48 -5.85 1.80
C MET A 206 -27.50 -4.68 2.78
N TRP A 207 -28.51 -4.59 3.65
CA TRP A 207 -28.69 -3.51 4.64
C TRP A 207 -28.70 -2.07 4.07
N PRO A 208 -29.43 -1.77 2.97
CA PRO A 208 -29.40 -0.45 2.34
C PRO A 208 -29.90 0.69 3.24
N ASN A 209 -30.71 0.39 4.27
CA ASN A 209 -31.23 1.41 5.20
C ASN A 209 -30.25 1.73 6.36
N ASP A 210 -29.22 0.91 6.56
CA ASP A 210 -28.30 1.05 7.71
C ASP A 210 -27.04 1.84 7.36
N LYS A 211 -26.89 2.21 6.09
CA LYS A 211 -25.70 2.80 5.50
C LYS A 211 -26.10 3.72 4.35
N ILE A 212 -25.26 4.69 4.04
CA ILE A 212 -25.46 5.52 2.86
C ILE A 212 -25.16 4.70 1.60
N TYR A 213 -25.54 5.22 0.43
CA TYR A 213 -25.18 4.59 -0.82
C TYR A 213 -23.70 4.86 -1.12
N TRP A 214 -22.92 3.81 -1.40
CA TRP A 214 -21.54 3.91 -1.88
C TRP A 214 -21.56 3.91 -3.43
N PRO A 215 -21.39 5.07 -4.07
CA PRO A 215 -21.40 5.15 -5.53
C PRO A 215 -20.18 4.46 -6.12
N LYS A 216 -20.35 3.86 -7.30
CA LYS A 216 -19.20 3.56 -8.15
C LYS A 216 -18.51 4.89 -8.51
N TYR A 217 -17.19 4.84 -8.66
CA TYR A 217 -16.35 6.01 -8.88
C TYR A 217 -16.86 6.95 -9.98
N GLY A 218 -17.13 6.39 -11.15
CA GLY A 218 -17.78 7.09 -12.27
C GLY A 218 -17.01 8.31 -12.76
N SER A 219 -17.74 9.27 -13.34
CA SER A 219 -17.17 10.54 -13.87
C SER A 219 -16.95 11.60 -12.79
N ASN A 220 -17.64 11.50 -11.66
CA ASN A 220 -17.59 12.49 -10.58
C ASN A 220 -16.44 12.25 -9.60
N ALA A 221 -15.64 11.20 -9.82
CA ALA A 221 -14.54 10.79 -8.94
C ALA A 221 -14.98 10.77 -7.48
N THR A 222 -16.11 10.11 -7.19
CA THR A 222 -16.70 10.12 -5.85
C THR A 222 -16.19 8.94 -5.04
N GLN A 223 -15.78 9.22 -3.80
CA GLN A 223 -15.41 8.22 -2.82
C GLN A 223 -16.29 8.30 -1.58
N ILE A 224 -16.37 7.20 -0.83
CA ILE A 224 -16.95 7.21 0.51
C ILE A 224 -15.85 7.56 1.53
N VAL A 225 -16.18 8.35 2.54
CA VAL A 225 -15.24 8.72 3.61
C VAL A 225 -15.75 8.15 4.92
N PHE A 226 -14.94 7.29 5.55
CA PHE A 226 -15.18 6.71 6.86
C PHE A 226 -14.55 7.59 7.94
N ASN A 227 -15.40 8.37 8.61
CA ASN A 227 -15.09 9.14 9.82
C ASN A 227 -16.25 8.90 10.82
N SER A 228 -16.31 9.66 11.92
CA SER A 228 -17.41 9.62 12.91
C SER A 228 -18.78 9.75 12.25
N THR A 229 -18.84 10.52 11.15
CA THR A 229 -19.94 10.50 10.19
C THR A 229 -19.43 10.00 8.85
N ILE A 230 -20.08 8.98 8.30
CA ILE A 230 -19.78 8.46 6.97
C ILE A 230 -20.43 9.39 5.94
N GLN A 231 -19.64 9.86 4.98
CA GLN A 231 -20.07 10.82 3.96
C GLN A 231 -19.49 10.51 2.58
N LEU A 232 -19.90 11.26 1.56
CA LEU A 232 -19.35 11.18 0.21
C LEU A 232 -18.52 12.43 -0.06
N GLU A 233 -17.35 12.24 -0.65
CA GLU A 233 -16.46 13.32 -1.06
C GLU A 233 -15.91 13.08 -2.46
N LYS A 234 -15.29 14.10 -3.04
CA LYS A 234 -14.42 13.89 -4.20
C LYS A 234 -13.20 13.12 -3.74
N ASP A 235 -12.77 12.16 -4.55
CA ASP A 235 -11.58 11.36 -4.31
C ASP A 235 -10.35 12.25 -4.15
N ASP A 236 -9.70 12.12 -3.00
CA ASP A 236 -8.52 12.89 -2.65
C ASP A 236 -7.30 12.43 -3.43
N LEU A 237 -7.33 11.23 -4.04
CA LEU A 237 -6.29 10.73 -4.93
C LEU A 237 -6.46 11.16 -6.39
N ALA A 238 -7.59 11.78 -6.76
CA ALA A 238 -7.83 12.29 -8.11
C ALA A 238 -7.11 13.62 -8.36
N ASN A 239 -5.78 13.59 -8.33
CA ASN A 239 -4.92 14.77 -8.38
C ASN A 239 -3.57 14.49 -9.10
N ALA A 240 -2.81 15.55 -9.36
CA ALA A 240 -1.54 15.47 -10.10
C ALA A 240 -0.42 14.70 -9.36
N LYS A 241 -0.47 14.60 -8.03
CA LYS A 241 0.50 13.81 -7.25
C LYS A 241 0.33 12.32 -7.57
N SER A 242 -0.91 11.83 -7.52
CA SER A 242 -1.19 10.42 -7.84
C SER A 242 -0.91 10.13 -9.31
N GLU A 243 -1.21 11.07 -10.22
CA GLU A 243 -0.86 10.91 -11.64
C GLU A 243 0.65 10.73 -11.83
N TYR A 244 1.46 11.59 -11.18
CA TYR A 244 2.92 11.54 -11.26
C TYR A 244 3.51 10.23 -10.73
N TRP A 245 3.07 9.76 -9.56
CA TRP A 245 3.56 8.48 -9.02
C TRP A 245 3.18 7.27 -9.85
N ASN A 246 2.11 7.38 -10.65
CA ASN A 246 1.68 6.32 -11.56
C ASN A 246 2.28 6.44 -12.96
N GLU A 247 3.05 7.50 -13.27
CA GLU A 247 3.90 7.47 -14.46
C GLU A 247 4.88 6.31 -14.25
N ALA A 248 4.89 5.31 -15.14
CA ALA A 248 5.72 4.09 -15.05
C ALA A 248 7.23 4.38 -15.25
N LEU A 249 7.73 5.41 -14.57
CA LEU A 249 9.08 5.97 -14.61
C LEU A 249 9.94 5.46 -13.45
N TRP A 250 9.33 4.78 -12.49
CA TRP A 250 9.96 4.35 -11.26
C TRP A 250 10.48 2.92 -11.42
N TYR A 251 11.51 2.67 -12.23
CA TYR A 251 12.47 1.54 -12.13
C TYR A 251 13.54 1.62 -13.23
#